data_AF-A0A9K3GPN5-F1
#
_entry.id   AF-A0A9K3GPN5-F1
#
_cell.length_a   1.000
_cell.length_b   1.000
_cell.length_c   1.000
_cell.angle_alpha   90.00
_cell.angle_beta   90.00
_cell.angle_gamma   90.00
#
_symmetry.space_group_name_H-M   'P 1'
#
loop_
_entity.id
_entity.type
_entity.pdbx_description
1 polymer ?
#
loop_
_entity_poly.entity_id
_entity_poly.type
_entity_poly.pdbx_seq_one_letter_code
_entity_poly.pdbx_strand_id
1 'polypeptide(L)'
;ATPDRTSTLVHLSLETDVLYLLISNMGTLSFEGRHDAVQCLSSLVRRPRSSDVEGGSVTPERSVIEEYILTTHPDTLSILVQGYSTTDTALACGQLLRQLLKYRAVHAAFLGRYRSIYINI
;
A
#
# COMPACT_ATOMS: atom_id res chain seq x y z
N ALA A 1 10.64 -11.96 17.42
CA ALA A 1 9.21 -11.80 17.11
C ALA A 1 8.67 -13.12 16.58
N THR A 2 7.56 -13.64 17.08
CA THR A 2 6.98 -14.91 16.62
C THR A 2 6.38 -14.74 15.22
N PRO A 3 6.87 -15.46 14.20
CA PRO A 3 6.46 -15.25 12.80
C PRO A 3 4.96 -15.45 12.60
N ASP A 4 4.34 -16.40 13.31
CA ASP A 4 2.91 -16.71 13.22
C ASP A 4 2.02 -15.51 13.56
N ARG A 5 2.32 -14.81 14.67
CA ARG A 5 1.51 -13.66 15.12
C ARG A 5 1.48 -12.55 14.08
N THR A 6 2.60 -12.36 13.39
CA THR A 6 2.70 -11.31 12.38
C THR A 6 1.95 -11.67 11.11
N SER A 7 1.93 -12.95 10.72
CA SER A 7 1.14 -13.42 9.58
C SER A 7 -0.36 -13.35 9.85
N THR A 8 -0.80 -13.72 11.06
CA THR A 8 -2.19 -13.55 11.49
C THR A 8 -2.63 -12.09 11.46
N LEU A 9 -1.78 -11.18 11.97
CA LEU A 9 -2.08 -9.74 11.97
C LEU A 9 -2.27 -9.20 10.56
N VAL A 10 -1.41 -9.61 9.61
CA VAL A 10 -1.52 -9.18 8.20
C VAL A 10 -2.83 -9.67 7.60
N HIS A 11 -3.19 -10.94 7.81
CA HIS A 11 -4.46 -11.48 7.33
C HIS A 11 -5.65 -10.69 7.86
N LEU A 12 -5.71 -10.48 9.18
CA LEU A 12 -6.79 -9.71 9.82
C LEU A 12 -6.82 -8.26 9.31
N SER A 13 -5.66 -7.63 9.08
CA SER A 13 -5.60 -6.25 8.59
C SER A 13 -6.18 -6.08 7.19
N LEU A 14 -6.03 -7.10 6.34
CA LEU A 14 -6.61 -7.11 5.00
C LEU A 14 -8.11 -7.44 5.04
N GLU A 15 -8.50 -8.39 5.89
CA GLU A 15 -9.90 -8.78 6.09
C GLU A 15 -10.76 -7.64 6.68
N THR A 16 -10.15 -6.80 7.54
CA THR A 16 -10.84 -5.68 8.21
C THR A 16 -10.71 -4.35 7.46
N ASP A 17 -10.14 -4.35 6.25
CA ASP A 17 -9.92 -3.15 5.43
C ASP A 17 -9.18 -2.01 6.13
N VAL A 18 -8.38 -2.33 7.16
CA VAL A 18 -7.63 -1.34 7.94
C VAL A 18 -6.68 -0.54 7.06
N LEU A 19 -6.12 -1.17 6.01
CA LEU A 19 -5.26 -0.49 5.05
C LEU A 19 -6.00 0.63 4.29
N TYR A 20 -7.17 0.31 3.74
CA TYR A 20 -7.99 1.28 3.03
C TYR A 20 -8.50 2.38 3.96
N LEU A 21 -8.95 2.03 5.17
CA LEU A 21 -9.45 2.99 6.16
C LEU A 21 -8.37 3.96 6.63
N LEU A 22 -7.15 3.47 6.91
CA LEU A 22 -6.03 4.32 7.30
C LEU A 22 -5.67 5.32 6.18
N ILE A 23 -5.58 4.83 4.95
CA ILE A 23 -5.24 5.67 3.78
C ILE A 23 -6.32 6.73 3.55
N SER A 24 -7.60 6.36 3.65
CA SER A 24 -8.75 7.26 3.46
C SER A 24 -8.84 8.34 4.54
N ASN A 25 -8.39 8.04 5.76
CA ASN A 25 -8.47 8.95 6.91
C ASN A 25 -7.14 9.61 7.26
N MET A 26 -6.14 9.58 6.37
CA MET A 26 -4.84 10.21 6.64
C MET A 26 -4.94 11.70 7.02
N GLY A 27 -5.94 12.41 6.51
CA GLY A 27 -6.16 13.82 6.82
C GLY A 27 -6.68 14.09 8.24
N THR A 28 -7.27 13.11 8.92
CA THR A 28 -7.82 13.28 10.28
C THR A 28 -6.81 12.88 11.37
N LEU A 29 -5.77 12.13 11.00
CA LEU A 29 -4.72 11.71 11.91
C LEU A 29 -3.86 12.90 12.35
N SER A 30 -3.36 12.87 13.58
CA SER A 30 -2.32 13.80 14.04
C SER A 30 -1.02 13.60 13.24
N PHE A 31 -0.08 14.54 13.35
CA PHE A 31 1.22 14.41 12.68
C PHE A 31 1.93 13.08 13.01
N GLU A 32 1.98 12.72 14.29
CA GLU A 32 2.57 11.47 14.76
C GLU A 32 1.74 10.26 14.31
N GLY A 33 0.40 10.36 14.35
CA GLY A 33 -0.48 9.30 13.86
C GLY A 33 -0.27 9.00 12.37
N ARG A 34 -0.01 10.02 11.53
CA ARG A 34 0.33 9.83 10.12
C ARG A 34 1.67 9.13 9.95
N HIS A 35 2.67 9.49 10.76
CA HIS A 35 3.98 8.84 10.73
C HIS A 35 3.87 7.35 11.08
N ASP A 36 3.17 7.02 12.16
CA ASP A 36 2.95 5.64 12.60
C ASP A 36 2.13 4.84 11.58
N ALA A 37 1.08 5.46 11.00
CA ALA A 37 0.30 4.84 9.94
C ALA A 37 1.18 4.50 8.73
N VAL A 38 2.05 5.42 8.29
CA VAL A 38 2.99 5.15 7.19
C VAL A 38 3.92 4.00 7.55
N GLN A 39 4.48 3.98 8.75
CA GLN A 39 5.42 2.93 9.17
C GLN A 39 4.73 1.56 9.23
N CYS A 40 3.54 1.49 9.81
CA CYS A 40 2.71 0.28 9.86
C CYS A 40 2.37 -0.21 8.45
N LEU A 41 1.80 0.65 7.60
CA LEU A 41 1.44 0.32 6.22
C LEU A 41 2.67 -0.12 5.41
N SER A 42 3.79 0.59 5.56
CA SER A 42 5.05 0.24 4.88
C SER A 42 5.56 -1.14 5.28
N SER A 43 5.34 -1.56 6.53
CA SER A 43 5.71 -2.88 7.02
C SER A 43 4.84 -3.99 6.42
N LEU A 44 3.56 -3.70 6.17
CA LEU A 44 2.64 -4.60 5.50
C LEU A 44 2.99 -4.73 4.02
N VAL A 45 3.19 -3.59 3.32
CA VAL A 45 3.48 -3.54 1.87
C VAL A 45 4.66 -4.44 1.52
N ARG A 46 5.74 -4.36 2.30
CA ARG A 46 6.99 -5.11 2.07
C ARG A 46 6.89 -6.62 2.34
N ARG A 47 5.77 -7.13 2.87
CA ARG A 47 5.67 -8.53 3.27
C ARG A 47 5.34 -9.42 2.06
N PRO A 48 6.16 -10.44 1.74
CA PRO A 48 5.83 -11.42 0.72
C PRO A 48 4.63 -12.27 1.16
N ARG A 49 3.91 -12.86 0.21
CA ARG A 49 2.83 -13.78 0.54
C ARG A 49 3.43 -15.01 1.23
N SER A 50 2.84 -15.45 2.33
CA SER A 50 3.35 -16.58 3.13
C SER A 50 3.43 -17.90 2.35
N SER A 51 2.72 -18.02 1.22
CA SER A 51 2.76 -19.16 0.30
C SER A 51 3.88 -19.11 -0.73
N ASP A 52 4.68 -18.04 -0.79
CA ASP A 52 5.85 -17.95 -1.67
C ASP A 52 7.11 -18.58 -1.05
N VAL A 53 6.93 -19.37 0.02
CA VAL A 53 7.96 -20.24 0.62
C VAL A 53 7.68 -21.69 0.24
N GLU A 54 7.53 -21.98 -1.05
CA GLU A 54 7.75 -23.33 -1.57
C GLU A 54 9.18 -23.40 -2.10
N GLY A 55 10.06 -24.14 -1.42
CA GLY A 55 11.34 -24.56 -2.01
C GLY A 55 12.51 -23.58 -1.95
N GLY A 56 12.55 -22.64 -0.99
CA GLY A 56 13.79 -21.91 -0.64
C GLY A 56 14.24 -20.81 -1.62
N SER A 57 13.42 -20.45 -2.61
CA SER A 57 13.63 -19.26 -3.45
C SER A 57 12.44 -18.33 -3.31
N VAL A 58 12.62 -17.24 -2.56
CA VAL A 58 11.61 -16.18 -2.43
C VAL A 58 11.52 -15.48 -3.77
N THR A 59 10.54 -15.81 -4.61
CA THR A 59 10.18 -14.95 -5.74
C THR A 59 9.42 -13.75 -5.18
N PRO A 60 9.98 -12.53 -5.19
CA PRO A 60 9.37 -11.35 -4.57
C PRO A 60 8.22 -10.77 -5.42
N GLU A 61 7.58 -11.59 -6.27
CA GLU A 61 6.77 -11.12 -7.39
C GLU A 61 5.30 -10.85 -7.05
N ARG A 62 4.79 -11.28 -5.89
CA ARG A 62 3.40 -11.01 -5.48
C ARG A 62 3.30 -10.71 -3.99
N SER A 63 3.19 -9.43 -3.65
CA SER A 63 2.80 -9.02 -2.29
C SER A 63 1.30 -9.22 -2.12
N VAL A 64 0.86 -9.63 -0.93
CA VAL A 64 -0.58 -9.74 -0.60
C VAL A 64 -1.31 -8.40 -0.82
N ILE A 65 -0.56 -7.30 -0.69
CA ILE A 65 -1.07 -5.95 -0.91
C ILE A 65 -1.23 -5.61 -2.39
N GLU A 66 -0.44 -6.19 -3.28
CA GLU A 66 -0.63 -6.01 -4.73
C GLU A 66 -1.98 -6.57 -5.17
N GLU A 67 -2.35 -7.77 -4.71
CA GLU A 67 -3.66 -8.36 -4.98
C GLU A 67 -4.80 -7.55 -4.35
N TYR A 68 -4.65 -7.12 -3.10
CA TYR A 68 -5.66 -6.30 -2.41
C TYR A 68 -5.92 -4.98 -3.13
N ILE A 69 -4.87 -4.28 -3.58
CA ILE A 69 -5.01 -3.00 -4.28
C ILE A 69 -5.57 -3.20 -5.69
N LEU A 70 -5.13 -4.22 -6.43
CA LEU A 70 -5.56 -4.41 -7.81
C LEU A 70 -6.99 -4.95 -7.92
N THR A 71 -7.42 -5.80 -6.97
CA THR A 71 -8.69 -6.51 -7.05
C THR A 71 -9.73 -5.96 -6.08
N THR A 72 -9.38 -5.75 -4.82
CA THR A 72 -10.35 -5.43 -3.75
C THR A 72 -10.61 -3.93 -3.63
N HIS A 73 -9.55 -3.12 -3.63
CA HIS A 73 -9.63 -1.67 -3.41
C HIS A 73 -8.79 -0.87 -4.43
N PRO A 74 -9.17 -0.88 -5.72
CA PRO A 74 -8.43 -0.18 -6.78
C PRO A 74 -8.42 1.35 -6.62
N ASP A 75 -9.35 1.89 -5.83
CA ASP A 75 -9.43 3.33 -5.55
C ASP A 75 -8.38 3.80 -4.54
N THR A 76 -7.68 2.89 -3.87
CA THR A 76 -6.55 3.20 -2.97
C THR A 76 -5.52 4.10 -3.66
N LEU A 77 -5.20 3.84 -4.94
CA LEU A 77 -4.26 4.67 -5.69
C LEU A 77 -4.80 6.09 -5.93
N SER A 78 -6.10 6.23 -6.21
CA SER A 78 -6.76 7.53 -6.38
C SER A 78 -6.74 8.35 -5.11
N ILE A 79 -7.02 7.71 -3.96
CA ILE A 79 -7.00 8.37 -2.66
C ILE A 79 -5.58 8.83 -2.31
N LEU A 80 -4.57 8.00 -2.57
CA LEU A 80 -3.16 8.37 -2.36
C LEU A 80 -2.75 9.54 -3.24
N VAL A 81 -3.18 9.60 -4.51
CA VAL A 81 -2.94 10.73 -5.40
C VAL A 81 -3.68 11.98 -4.90
N GLN A 82 -4.94 11.86 -4.50
CA GLN A 82 -5.70 12.98 -3.95
C GLN A 82 -5.06 13.54 -2.67
N GLY A 83 -4.47 12.68 -1.86
CA GLY A 83 -3.74 13.07 -0.64
C GLY A 83 -2.53 13.97 -0.88
N TYR A 84 -2.06 14.14 -2.12
CA TYR A 84 -1.07 15.16 -2.48
C TYR A 84 -1.63 16.58 -2.52
N SER A 85 -2.95 16.74 -2.57
CA SER A 85 -3.60 18.06 -2.65
C SER A 85 -3.46 18.87 -1.36
N THR A 86 -3.16 18.21 -0.25
CA THR A 86 -3.00 18.81 1.08
C THR A 86 -1.57 18.62 1.58
N THR A 87 -0.94 19.71 2.01
CA THR A 87 0.47 19.72 2.47
C THR A 87 0.75 18.70 3.57
N ASP A 88 -0.21 18.52 4.47
CA ASP A 88 -0.07 17.74 5.69
C ASP A 88 -0.04 16.22 5.44
N THR A 89 -0.66 15.78 4.35
CA THR A 89 -0.75 14.37 3.95
C THR A 89 0.13 14.04 2.75
N ALA A 90 0.55 15.04 1.96
CA ALA A 90 1.31 14.85 0.73
C ALA A 90 2.59 14.01 0.94
N LEU A 91 3.32 14.25 2.04
CA LEU A 91 4.53 13.48 2.34
C LEU A 91 4.22 12.01 2.62
N ALA A 92 3.21 11.76 3.46
CA ALA A 92 2.82 10.43 3.90
C ALA A 92 2.22 9.60 2.76
N CYS A 93 1.26 10.18 2.03
CA CYS A 93 0.66 9.57 0.84
C CYS A 93 1.72 9.30 -0.24
N GLY A 94 2.67 10.23 -0.43
CA GLY A 94 3.74 10.04 -1.40
C GLY A 94 4.77 8.98 -1.02
N GLN A 95 5.10 8.85 0.27
CA GLN A 95 5.93 7.75 0.74
C GLN A 95 5.30 6.39 0.49
N LEU A 96 4.00 6.24 0.77
CA LEU A 96 3.26 5.01 0.53
C LEU A 96 3.12 4.71 -0.97
N LEU A 97 2.71 5.71 -1.77
CA LEU A 97 2.57 5.55 -3.21
C LEU A 97 3.88 5.10 -3.86
N ARG A 98 5.02 5.73 -3.51
CA ARG A 98 6.34 5.31 -4.02
C ARG A 98 6.72 3.87 -3.64
N GLN A 99 6.26 3.37 -2.50
CA GLN A 99 6.52 1.97 -2.13
C GLN A 99 5.65 1.01 -2.95
N LEU A 100 4.38 1.36 -3.16
CA LEU A 100 3.45 0.59 -3.98
C LEU A 100 3.86 0.54 -5.45
N LEU A 101 4.39 1.64 -5.99
CA LEU A 101 4.89 1.70 -7.36
C LEU A 101 6.17 0.89 -7.61
N LYS A 102 6.78 0.29 -6.56
CA LYS A 102 7.87 -0.68 -6.74
C LYS A 102 7.36 -2.01 -7.32
N TYR A 103 6.08 -2.34 -7.11
CA TYR A 103 5.47 -3.54 -7.65
C TYR A 103 5.06 -3.30 -9.10
N ARG A 104 5.49 -4.20 -10.00
CA ARG A 104 5.33 -4.00 -11.43
C ARG A 104 3.86 -3.95 -11.85
N ALA A 105 2.98 -4.80 -11.30
CA ALA A 105 1.58 -4.79 -11.72
C ALA A 105 0.84 -3.57 -11.16
N VAL A 106 1.16 -3.13 -9.93
CA VAL A 106 0.65 -1.86 -9.39
C VAL A 106 1.09 -0.67 -10.22
N HIS A 107 2.38 -0.61 -10.62
CA HIS A 107 2.89 0.46 -11.48
C HIS A 107 2.22 0.46 -12.85
N ALA A 108 2.03 -0.71 -13.47
CA ALA A 108 1.33 -0.84 -14.74
C ALA A 108 -0.14 -0.38 -14.64
N ALA A 109 -0.84 -0.75 -13.55
CA ALA A 109 -2.21 -0.31 -13.29
C ALA A 109 -2.30 1.21 -13.06
N PHE A 110 -1.35 1.77 -12.30
CA PHE A 110 -1.23 3.20 -12.09
C PHE A 110 -1.03 3.95 -13.41
N LEU A 111 -0.06 3.54 -14.23
CA LEU A 111 0.17 4.14 -15.54
C LEU A 111 -1.06 4.01 -16.45
N GLY A 112 -1.74 2.87 -16.45
CA GLY A 112 -2.97 2.68 -17.23
C GLY A 112 -4.06 3.70 -16.87
N ARG A 113 -4.18 4.03 -15.57
CA ARG A 113 -5.21 4.95 -15.05
C ARG A 113 -4.83 6.42 -15.20
N TYR A 114 -3.54 6.76 -15.09
CA TYR A 114 -3.04 8.14 -15.11
C TYR A 114 -2.24 8.51 -16.37
N ARG A 115 -2.28 7.69 -17.42
CA ARG A 115 -1.60 7.93 -18.70
C ARG A 115 -1.90 9.31 -19.30
N SER A 116 -3.12 9.82 -19.08
CA SER A 116 -3.53 11.15 -19.54
C SER A 116 -2.84 12.31 -18.81
N ILE A 117 -2.36 12.09 -17.58
CA ILE A 117 -1.71 13.13 -16.76
C ILE A 117 -0.22 13.24 -17.14
N TYR A 118 0.45 12.12 -17.41
CA TYR A 118 1.88 12.10 -17.74
C TYR A 118 2.23 12.46 -19.19
N ILE A 119 1.27 12.50 -20.11
CA ILE A 119 1.50 12.91 -21.50
C ILE A 119 1.48 14.45 -21.68
N ASN A 120 1.14 15.19 -20.62
CA ASN A 120 0.99 16.65 -20.64
C ASN A 120 1.96 17.39 -19.67
N ILE A 121 2.97 16.70 -19.16
CA ILE A 121 4.13 17.25 -18.44
C ILE A 121 5.37 16.93 -19.27
#